data_AF-A0A962U548-F1
#
_entry.id   AF-A0A962U548-F1
#
_cell.length_a   1.000
_cell.length_b   1.000
_cell.length_c   1.000
_cell.angle_alpha   90.00
_cell.angle_beta   90.00
_cell.angle_gamma   90.00
#
_symmetry.space_group_name_H-M   'P 1'
#
loop_
_entity.id
_entity.type
_entity.pdbx_description
1 polymer ?
#
loop_
_entity_poly.entity_id
_entity_poly.type
_entity_poly.pdbx_seq_one_letter_code
_entity_poly.pdbx_strand_id
1 'polypeptide(L)'
;MRKNNSGFIAWRLWPILCVLLIGAPQQAAANISTLGSGTFRLNQVTCEAPIRLSRDCSAWQGATRPIALAGYRMLLAADDGGSTVLISRLRLSPDHNDSVFVPSERRMAVNALRELSEALQQQGILLQKMQPVRQGRRTNAWYLEFSGDAYSYLKQFTVLESEYWLPTARVTR
;
A
#
# COMPACT_ATOMS: atom_id res chain seq x y z
N MET A 1 -74.58 16.93 18.64
CA MET A 1 -73.70 16.88 17.44
C MET A 1 -73.38 15.40 17.16
N ARG A 2 -74.12 14.75 16.25
CA ARG A 2 -73.66 14.28 14.92
C ARG A 2 -72.24 13.67 14.91
N LYS A 3 -72.14 12.34 14.83
CA LYS A 3 -71.83 11.61 13.58
C LYS A 3 -71.82 10.08 13.80
N ASN A 4 -72.57 9.39 12.95
CA ASN A 4 -72.46 7.97 12.61
C ASN A 4 -71.06 7.66 12.07
N ASN A 5 -70.58 6.41 12.21
CA ASN A 5 -70.35 5.55 11.04
C ASN A 5 -69.96 4.11 11.40
N SER A 6 -70.61 3.20 10.68
CA SER A 6 -70.42 1.76 10.62
C SER A 6 -69.28 1.39 9.66
N GLY A 7 -68.64 0.24 9.89
CA GLY A 7 -67.71 -0.42 8.96
C GLY A 7 -67.09 -1.65 9.64
N PHE A 8 -67.66 -2.86 9.58
CA PHE A 8 -67.63 -3.86 8.50
C PHE A 8 -66.22 -4.26 7.99
N ILE A 9 -65.91 -5.54 8.18
CA ILE A 9 -65.29 -6.50 7.23
C ILE A 9 -63.84 -7.01 7.48
N ALA A 10 -63.80 -8.35 7.53
CA ALA A 10 -62.78 -9.31 7.07
C ALA A 10 -61.48 -9.52 7.86
N TRP A 11 -61.52 -10.60 8.65
CA TRP A 11 -60.70 -11.80 8.48
C TRP A 11 -59.72 -11.78 7.29
N ARG A 12 -58.42 -11.65 7.56
CA ARG A 12 -57.37 -12.32 6.79
C ARG A 12 -56.22 -12.74 7.70
N LEU A 13 -56.25 -14.01 8.06
CA LEU A 13 -55.07 -14.82 8.36
C LEU A 13 -54.09 -14.66 7.20
N TRP A 14 -52.89 -14.13 7.46
CA TRP A 14 -51.74 -14.35 6.59
C TRP A 14 -50.66 -15.09 7.36
N PRO A 15 -50.18 -16.22 6.81
CA PRO A 15 -49.35 -17.14 7.53
C PRO A 15 -47.91 -16.64 7.61
N ILE A 16 -47.29 -17.08 8.69
CA ILE A 16 -45.86 -17.17 8.95
C ILE A 16 -45.13 -17.66 7.70
N LEU A 17 -44.31 -16.80 7.08
CA LEU A 17 -43.27 -17.22 6.14
C LEU A 17 -41.92 -16.93 6.78
N CYS A 18 -41.41 -17.93 7.49
CA CYS A 18 -40.01 -18.06 7.88
C CYS A 18 -39.15 -18.13 6.61
N VAL A 19 -38.52 -17.03 6.24
CA VAL A 19 -37.33 -17.07 5.38
C VAL A 19 -36.11 -16.98 6.28
N LEU A 20 -35.68 -18.16 6.73
CA LEU A 20 -34.34 -18.43 7.26
C LEU A 20 -33.31 -18.14 6.16
N LEU A 21 -32.88 -16.89 6.02
CA LEU A 21 -31.62 -16.58 5.34
C LEU A 21 -30.50 -16.90 6.31
N ILE A 22 -30.13 -18.18 6.34
CA ILE A 22 -28.85 -18.66 6.86
C ILE A 22 -27.77 -18.08 5.94
N GLY A 23 -27.34 -16.86 6.24
CA GLY A 23 -26.11 -16.30 5.71
C GLY A 23 -24.96 -17.10 6.29
N ALA A 24 -24.48 -18.08 5.54
CA ALA A 24 -23.25 -18.78 5.87
C ALA A 24 -22.12 -17.75 5.99
N PRO A 25 -21.37 -17.70 7.11
CA PRO A 25 -20.14 -16.92 7.15
C PRO A 25 -19.16 -17.60 6.18
N GLN A 26 -18.97 -16.98 5.01
CA GLN A 26 -17.86 -17.31 4.12
C GLN A 26 -16.58 -16.97 4.88
N GLN A 27 -16.00 -17.98 5.52
CA GLN A 27 -14.63 -17.93 5.98
C GLN A 27 -13.77 -17.79 4.73
N ALA A 28 -13.38 -16.56 4.42
CA ALA A 28 -12.28 -16.28 3.52
C ALA A 28 -11.03 -16.86 4.18
N ALA A 29 -10.76 -18.14 3.91
CA ALA A 29 -9.47 -18.74 4.18
C ALA A 29 -8.46 -17.91 3.41
N ALA A 30 -7.67 -17.12 4.14
CA ALA A 30 -6.49 -16.48 3.61
C ALA A 30 -5.56 -17.62 3.15
N ASN A 31 -5.66 -17.97 1.87
CA ASN A 31 -4.64 -18.75 1.18
C ASN A 31 -3.39 -17.88 1.16
N ILE A 32 -2.59 -17.99 2.23
CA ILE A 32 -1.20 -17.54 2.22
C ILE A 32 -0.48 -18.54 1.32
N SER A 33 -0.55 -18.30 0.01
CA SER A 33 0.28 -18.98 -0.94
C SER A 33 1.72 -18.55 -0.68
N THR A 34 2.45 -19.35 0.10
CA THR A 34 3.91 -19.34 0.13
C THR A 34 4.43 -19.79 -1.24
N LEU A 35 4.39 -18.89 -2.21
CA LEU A 35 4.84 -19.09 -3.57
C LEU A 35 6.27 -18.56 -3.70
N GLY A 36 7.20 -19.52 -3.72
CA GLY A 36 8.54 -19.40 -4.31
C GLY A 36 9.47 -18.36 -3.69
N SER A 37 10.51 -18.83 -3.01
CA SER A 37 11.74 -18.10 -2.75
C SER A 37 12.50 -17.81 -4.05
N GLY A 38 11.90 -17.04 -4.96
CA GLY A 38 12.53 -16.56 -6.18
C GLY A 38 13.47 -15.43 -5.81
N THR A 39 14.74 -15.72 -5.56
CA THR A 39 15.77 -14.68 -5.36
C THR A 39 15.82 -13.75 -6.57
N PHE A 40 15.31 -12.51 -6.42
CA PHE A 40 15.48 -11.44 -7.41
C PHE A 40 16.98 -11.16 -7.60
N ARG A 41 17.54 -11.54 -8.75
CA ARG A 41 18.93 -11.26 -9.10
C ARG A 41 19.06 -9.92 -9.86
N LEU A 42 19.29 -8.88 -9.08
CA LEU A 42 20.47 -8.01 -9.11
C LEU A 42 20.75 -7.03 -10.25
N ASN A 43 20.42 -7.28 -11.51
CA ASN A 43 20.93 -6.36 -12.56
C ASN A 43 19.87 -5.51 -13.27
N GLN A 44 18.59 -5.83 -13.14
CA GLN A 44 17.52 -5.06 -13.76
C GLN A 44 16.26 -5.24 -12.92
N VAL A 45 16.06 -4.40 -11.90
CA VAL A 45 14.68 -4.02 -11.58
C VAL A 45 14.39 -2.84 -12.48
N THR A 46 14.10 -3.22 -13.72
CA THR A 46 13.56 -2.32 -14.74
C THR A 46 12.04 -2.39 -14.63
N CYS A 47 11.38 -1.47 -15.30
CA CYS A 47 9.93 -1.45 -15.44
C CYS A 47 9.35 -2.65 -16.19
N GLU A 48 10.22 -3.51 -16.74
CA GLU A 48 9.83 -4.56 -17.67
C GLU A 48 10.09 -5.97 -17.12
N ALA A 49 11.06 -6.13 -16.21
CA ALA A 49 11.41 -7.41 -15.64
C ALA A 49 11.93 -7.26 -14.20
N PRO A 50 11.68 -8.24 -13.32
CA PRO A 50 10.79 -9.42 -13.48
C PRO A 50 9.31 -9.10 -13.23
N ILE A 51 8.97 -7.87 -12.85
CA ILE A 51 7.60 -7.37 -12.72
C ILE A 51 7.43 -6.20 -13.69
N ARG A 52 6.33 -6.20 -14.44
CA ARG A 52 5.97 -5.06 -15.29
C ARG A 52 5.37 -3.96 -14.43
N LEU A 53 6.17 -2.94 -14.15
CA LEU A 53 5.74 -1.71 -13.48
C LEU A 53 5.57 -0.63 -14.54
N SER A 54 4.35 -0.19 -14.79
CA SER A 54 4.02 0.77 -15.84
C SER A 54 3.82 2.19 -15.31
N ARG A 55 3.57 2.36 -14.01
CA ARG A 55 3.26 3.65 -13.39
C ARG A 55 4.45 4.18 -12.59
N ASP A 56 4.82 5.43 -12.86
CA ASP A 56 5.97 6.14 -12.28
C ASP A 56 7.22 5.28 -12.20
N CYS A 57 7.50 4.62 -13.31
CA CYS A 57 8.64 3.76 -13.46
C CYS A 57 9.49 4.24 -14.65
N SER A 58 10.80 4.37 -14.43
CA SER A 58 11.80 4.62 -15.45
C SER A 58 12.63 3.37 -15.68
N ALA A 59 12.85 3.01 -16.94
CA ALA A 59 13.69 1.86 -17.31
C ALA A 59 15.11 1.94 -16.69
N TRP A 60 15.61 3.14 -16.45
CA TRP A 60 16.96 3.36 -15.91
C TRP A 60 16.99 3.63 -14.40
N GLN A 61 15.98 4.33 -13.89
CA GLN A 61 15.98 4.81 -12.50
C GLN A 61 15.11 3.95 -11.57
N GLY A 62 14.29 3.05 -12.12
CA GLY A 62 13.30 2.28 -11.38
C GLY A 62 12.13 3.15 -10.96
N ALA A 63 11.72 3.07 -9.70
CA ALA A 63 10.66 3.91 -9.15
C ALA A 63 11.00 5.40 -9.22
N THR A 64 10.07 6.24 -9.68
CA THR A 64 10.30 7.68 -9.86
C THR A 64 9.38 8.58 -9.07
N ARG A 65 8.22 8.12 -8.58
CA ARG A 65 7.30 9.01 -7.83
C ARG A 65 7.81 9.22 -6.40
N PRO A 66 8.17 10.45 -6.01
CA PRO A 66 8.55 10.74 -4.63
C PRO A 66 7.31 10.79 -3.74
N ILE A 67 7.32 10.01 -2.65
CA ILE A 67 6.28 10.07 -1.62
C ILE A 67 6.88 10.27 -0.24
N ALA A 68 6.09 10.84 0.69
CA ALA A 68 6.45 10.94 2.10
C ALA A 68 5.31 10.47 3.00
N LEU A 69 5.55 9.43 3.81
CA LEU A 69 4.55 8.82 4.68
C LEU A 69 5.19 8.42 6.01
N ALA A 70 4.50 8.69 7.12
CA ALA A 70 4.90 8.28 8.48
C ALA A 70 6.35 8.67 8.85
N GLY A 71 6.81 9.84 8.41
CA GLY A 71 8.18 10.31 8.67
C GLY A 71 9.26 9.68 7.79
N TYR A 72 8.88 8.92 6.75
CA TYR A 72 9.80 8.34 5.77
C TYR A 72 9.58 8.95 4.39
N ARG A 73 10.66 9.09 3.62
CA ARG A 73 10.64 9.44 2.20
C ARG A 73 11.10 8.25 1.38
N MET A 74 10.45 8.04 0.26
CA MET A 74 10.76 6.92 -0.64
C MET A 74 10.30 7.22 -2.07
N LEU A 75 10.79 6.44 -3.03
CA LEU A 75 10.30 6.44 -4.40
C LEU A 75 9.36 5.27 -4.62
N LEU A 76 8.24 5.55 -5.29
CA LEU A 76 7.16 4.63 -5.60
C LEU A 76 7.09 4.40 -7.12
N ALA A 77 6.91 3.13 -7.50
CA ALA A 77 6.41 2.71 -8.81
C ALA A 77 5.33 1.65 -8.59
N ALA A 78 4.47 1.43 -9.59
CA ALA A 78 3.46 0.39 -9.54
C ALA A 78 3.19 -0.25 -10.90
N ASP A 79 2.51 -1.39 -10.88
CA ASP A 79 1.89 -2.00 -12.05
C ASP A 79 0.62 -1.22 -12.49
N ASP A 80 0.02 -1.68 -13.59
CA ASP A 80 -1.20 -1.07 -14.12
C ASP A 80 -2.40 -1.17 -13.16
N GLY A 81 -2.43 -2.20 -12.33
CA GLY A 81 -3.49 -2.44 -11.34
C GLY A 81 -3.30 -1.65 -10.04
N GLY A 82 -2.09 -1.16 -9.77
CA GLY A 82 -1.74 -0.48 -8.53
C GLY A 82 -1.61 -1.39 -7.31
N SER A 83 -1.83 -2.70 -7.47
CA SER A 83 -1.70 -3.72 -6.41
C SER A 83 -0.26 -4.14 -6.18
N THR A 84 0.57 -4.05 -7.22
CA THR A 84 1.98 -4.37 -7.13
C THR A 84 2.77 -3.09 -7.08
N VAL A 85 3.52 -2.86 -6.00
CA VAL A 85 4.32 -1.64 -5.85
C VAL A 85 5.77 -1.94 -5.54
N LEU A 86 6.64 -1.06 -6.05
CA LEU A 86 8.05 -1.04 -5.77
C LEU A 86 8.39 0.21 -4.97
N ILE A 87 8.96 -0.02 -3.79
CA ILE A 87 9.45 1.04 -2.91
C ILE A 87 10.97 1.03 -2.97
N SER A 88 11.58 2.17 -3.31
CA SER A 88 13.04 2.31 -3.35
C SER A 88 13.50 3.59 -2.67
N ARG A 89 14.82 3.73 -2.48
CA ARG A 89 15.47 4.90 -1.85
C ARG A 89 14.81 5.35 -0.54
N LEU A 90 14.48 4.37 0.30
CA LEU A 90 13.84 4.61 1.58
C LEU A 90 14.81 5.29 2.55
N ARG A 91 14.39 6.44 3.08
CA ARG A 91 15.15 7.26 4.02
C ARG A 91 14.23 7.90 5.06
N LEU A 92 14.76 8.20 6.24
CA LEU A 92 14.06 9.07 7.18
C LEU A 92 13.87 10.45 6.55
N SER A 93 12.69 11.03 6.74
CA SER A 93 12.50 12.45 6.51
C SER A 93 13.25 13.19 7.63
N PRO A 94 14.03 14.23 7.32
CA PRO A 94 14.68 15.02 8.36
C PRO A 94 13.62 15.54 9.33
N ASP A 95 13.92 15.48 10.62
CA ASP A 95 13.14 16.18 11.62
C ASP A 95 13.39 17.70 11.45
N HIS A 96 12.54 18.53 12.07
CA HIS A 96 12.69 19.99 12.01
C HIS A 96 14.01 20.51 12.63
N ASN A 97 14.88 19.63 13.13
CA ASN A 97 16.14 19.95 13.79
C ASN A 97 17.38 19.38 13.05
N ASP A 98 17.22 18.90 11.81
CA ASP A 98 18.28 18.27 11.00
C ASP A 98 18.98 17.07 11.68
N SER A 99 18.44 16.55 12.79
CA SER A 99 19.04 15.43 13.52
C SER A 99 18.61 14.10 12.93
N VAL A 100 19.40 13.60 11.97
CA VAL A 100 19.22 12.24 11.44
C VAL A 100 19.75 11.24 12.47
N PHE A 101 18.89 10.71 13.34
CA PHE A 101 19.19 9.44 14.01
C PHE A 101 19.31 8.37 12.90
N VAL A 102 20.44 7.66 12.81
CA VAL A 102 20.69 6.67 11.76
C VAL A 102 20.45 5.26 12.31
N PRO A 103 19.20 4.76 12.37
CA PRO A 103 18.98 3.34 12.58
C PRO A 103 19.62 2.55 11.44
N SER A 104 20.00 1.29 11.69
CA SER A 104 20.51 0.43 10.63
C SER A 104 19.52 0.38 9.46
N GLU A 105 20.01 0.51 8.22
CA GLU A 105 19.18 0.65 7.00
C GLU A 105 18.07 -0.41 6.93
N ARG A 106 18.37 -1.64 7.36
CA ARG A 106 17.41 -2.73 7.40
C ARG A 106 16.28 -2.51 8.40
N ARG A 107 16.57 -2.05 9.63
CA ARG A 107 15.54 -1.77 10.64
C ARG A 107 14.67 -0.59 10.20
N MET A 108 15.28 0.44 9.63
CA MET A 108 14.57 1.57 9.04
C MET A 108 13.57 1.12 7.98
N ALA A 109 14.01 0.31 7.01
CA ALA A 109 13.14 -0.18 5.94
C ALA A 109 11.98 -1.02 6.47
N VAL A 110 12.23 -1.94 7.40
CA VAL A 110 11.16 -2.76 7.99
C VAL A 110 10.13 -1.90 8.72
N ASN A 111 10.57 -0.91 9.50
CA ASN A 111 9.65 -0.01 10.21
C ASN A 111 8.81 0.81 9.23
N ALA A 112 9.45 1.42 8.22
CA ALA A 112 8.74 2.21 7.23
C ALA A 112 7.71 1.39 6.44
N LEU A 113 8.06 0.15 6.07
CA LEU A 113 7.13 -0.75 5.37
C LEU A 113 5.98 -1.21 6.27
N ARG A 114 6.23 -1.38 7.57
CA ARG A 114 5.18 -1.67 8.56
C ARG A 114 4.20 -0.49 8.64
N GLU A 115 4.68 0.73 8.83
CA GLU A 115 3.84 1.94 8.89
C GLU A 115 3.03 2.12 7.59
N LEU A 116 3.65 1.89 6.43
CA LEU A 116 2.99 1.93 5.14
C LEU A 116 1.89 0.86 5.03
N SER A 117 2.16 -0.37 5.48
CA SER A 117 1.18 -1.46 5.48
C SER A 117 0.02 -1.18 6.43
N GLU A 118 0.28 -0.62 7.61
CA GLU A 118 -0.75 -0.26 8.59
C GLU A 118 -1.67 0.84 8.02
N ALA A 119 -1.12 1.86 7.36
CA ALA A 119 -1.90 2.91 6.72
C ALA A 119 -2.82 2.37 5.60
N LEU A 120 -2.32 1.44 4.78
CA LEU A 120 -3.10 0.79 3.73
C LEU A 120 -4.17 -0.16 4.30
N GLN A 121 -3.85 -0.87 5.38
CA GLN A 121 -4.80 -1.76 6.05
C GLN A 121 -6.01 -0.99 6.59
N GLN A 122 -5.83 0.24 7.06
CA GLN A 122 -6.94 1.11 7.47
C GLN A 122 -7.89 1.45 6.31
N GLN A 123 -7.44 1.32 5.06
CA GLN A 123 -8.24 1.46 3.84
C GLN A 123 -8.78 0.11 3.32
N GLY A 124 -8.59 -0.98 4.08
CA GLY A 124 -8.97 -2.33 3.65
C GLY A 124 -8.02 -2.97 2.64
N ILE A 125 -6.82 -2.39 2.43
CA ILE A 125 -5.81 -2.91 1.50
C ILE A 125 -4.74 -3.66 2.29
N LEU A 126 -4.68 -4.98 2.13
CA LEU A 126 -3.82 -5.86 2.91
C LEU A 126 -2.52 -6.17 2.17
N LEU A 127 -1.39 -6.12 2.87
CA LEU A 127 -0.10 -6.58 2.34
C LEU A 127 -0.10 -8.11 2.27
N GLN A 128 0.01 -8.64 1.04
CA GLN A 128 0.01 -10.08 0.77
C GLN A 128 1.43 -10.64 0.65
N LYS A 129 2.35 -9.85 0.08
CA LYS A 129 3.73 -10.26 -0.13
C LYS A 129 4.68 -9.10 0.08
N MET A 130 5.81 -9.39 0.71
CA MET A 130 6.91 -8.46 0.86
C MET A 130 8.22 -9.16 0.54
N GLN A 131 8.98 -8.61 -0.40
CA GLN A 131 10.22 -9.20 -0.85
C GLN A 131 11.30 -8.14 -1.07
N PRO A 132 12.49 -8.28 -0.44
CA PRO A 132 13.59 -7.37 -0.70
C PRO A 132 14.17 -7.62 -2.10
N VAL A 133 14.41 -6.54 -2.83
CA VAL A 133 15.14 -6.52 -4.08
C VAL A 133 16.58 -6.14 -3.80
N ARG A 134 17.51 -7.06 -4.11
CA ARG A 134 18.93 -6.89 -3.78
C ARG A 134 19.76 -6.56 -5.01
N GLN A 135 20.69 -5.62 -4.84
CA GLN A 135 21.84 -5.38 -5.71
C GLN A 135 23.12 -5.72 -4.95
N GLY A 136 23.69 -6.88 -5.23
CA GLY A 136 24.87 -7.42 -4.59
C GLY A 136 24.50 -7.88 -3.18
N ARG A 137 25.18 -7.28 -2.21
CA ARG A 137 24.89 -7.48 -0.79
C ARG A 137 23.92 -6.43 -0.23
N ARG A 138 23.54 -5.42 -1.02
CA ARG A 138 22.66 -4.32 -0.59
C ARG A 138 21.22 -4.56 -1.02
N THR A 139 20.27 -4.18 -0.17
CA THR A 139 18.85 -4.12 -0.54
C THR A 139 18.58 -2.73 -1.08
N ASN A 140 18.24 -2.61 -2.37
CA ASN A 140 18.02 -1.32 -3.01
C ASN A 140 16.54 -0.93 -3.07
N ALA A 141 15.67 -1.93 -3.07
CA ALA A 141 14.23 -1.73 -3.15
C ALA A 141 13.48 -2.85 -2.43
N TRP A 142 12.19 -2.65 -2.27
CA TRP A 142 11.25 -3.58 -1.70
C TRP A 142 10.07 -3.72 -2.63
N TYR A 143 9.77 -4.96 -2.95
CA TYR A 143 8.65 -5.36 -3.75
C TYR A 143 7.50 -5.75 -2.82
N LEU A 144 6.33 -5.18 -3.05
CA LEU A 144 5.14 -5.39 -2.23
C LEU A 144 3.95 -5.73 -3.13
N GLU A 145 3.22 -6.78 -2.78
CA GLU A 145 1.92 -7.10 -3.39
C GLU A 145 0.83 -6.86 -2.36
N PHE A 146 -0.22 -6.17 -2.78
CA PHE A 146 -1.38 -5.83 -1.96
C PHE A 146 -2.66 -6.45 -2.52
N SER A 147 -3.66 -6.62 -1.66
CA SER A 147 -4.97 -7.15 -2.04
C SER A 147 -5.81 -6.22 -2.94
N GLY A 148 -5.37 -4.98 -3.17
CA GLY A 148 -6.09 -3.97 -3.94
C GLY A 148 -5.16 -2.83 -4.40
N ASP A 149 -5.73 -1.78 -5.01
CA ASP A 149 -4.99 -0.64 -5.57
C ASP A 149 -4.35 0.24 -4.48
N ALA A 150 -3.19 -0.20 -3.98
CA ALA A 150 -2.38 0.53 -3.00
C ALA A 150 -1.81 1.82 -3.61
N TYR A 151 -1.43 1.78 -4.88
CA TYR A 151 -0.81 2.91 -5.57
C TYR A 151 -1.72 4.16 -5.59
N SER A 152 -3.01 4.02 -5.85
CA SER A 152 -3.94 5.16 -5.87
C SER A 152 -4.09 5.85 -4.51
N TYR A 153 -3.90 5.12 -3.42
CA TYR A 153 -3.80 5.69 -2.09
C TYR A 153 -2.44 6.36 -1.87
N LEU A 154 -1.34 5.62 -2.13
CA LEU A 154 0.02 6.09 -1.85
C LEU A 154 0.41 7.34 -2.66
N LYS A 155 -0.09 7.49 -3.89
CA LYS A 155 0.19 8.68 -4.71
C LYS A 155 -0.35 9.98 -4.11
N GLN A 156 -1.29 9.92 -3.17
CA GLN A 156 -1.81 11.12 -2.47
C GLN A 156 -0.73 11.77 -1.59
N PHE A 157 0.28 11.00 -1.19
CA PHE A 157 1.44 11.46 -0.42
C PHE A 157 2.59 11.93 -1.31
N THR A 158 2.32 12.25 -2.58
CA THR A 158 3.34 12.75 -3.52
C THR A 158 3.87 14.08 -3.00
N VAL A 159 5.19 14.21 -2.93
CA VAL A 159 5.87 15.43 -2.51
C VAL A 159 6.61 16.04 -3.69
N LEU A 160 6.47 17.35 -3.90
CA LEU A 160 7.24 18.04 -4.95
C LEU A 160 8.71 18.08 -4.56
N GLU A 161 9.60 17.57 -5.42
CA GLU A 161 11.05 17.75 -5.29
C GLU A 161 11.45 19.20 -5.67
N SER A 162 10.89 20.20 -4.99
CA SER A 162 11.35 21.58 -5.13
C SER A 162 12.58 21.77 -4.23
N GLU A 163 13.76 21.69 -4.86
CA GLU A 163 15.03 22.43 -4.66
C GLU A 163 15.66 22.62 -3.26
N TYR A 164 14.96 22.39 -2.15
CA TYR A 164 15.43 22.64 -0.78
C TYR A 164 16.19 21.46 -0.14
N TRP A 165 16.48 20.39 -0.89
CA TRP A 165 16.99 19.14 -0.33
C TRP A 165 18.26 18.59 -1.00
N LEU A 166 18.92 19.36 -1.87
CA LEU A 166 20.32 19.08 -2.16
C LEU A 166 21.09 19.21 -0.83
N PRO A 167 21.93 18.25 -0.43
CA PRO A 167 22.84 18.51 0.67
C PRO A 167 23.56 19.80 0.32
N THR A 168 23.50 20.82 1.18
CA THR A 168 24.41 21.97 1.07
C THR A 168 25.78 21.36 0.90
N ALA A 169 26.33 21.47 -0.31
CA ALA A 169 27.67 21.00 -0.60
C ALA A 169 28.51 21.59 0.53
N ARG A 170 29.15 20.74 1.34
CA ARG A 170 30.04 21.22 2.38
C ARG A 170 31.07 22.08 1.65
N VAL A 171 30.93 23.39 1.78
CA VAL A 171 31.97 24.33 1.41
C VAL A 171 33.05 24.07 2.44
N THR A 172 33.93 23.12 2.14
CA THR A 172 35.21 22.99 2.81
C THR A 172 35.97 24.27 2.51
N ARG A 173 36.04 25.16 3.50
CA ARG A 173 37.12 26.15 3.60
C ARG A 173 38.30 25.52 4.30
#